data_AF-S9QLK2-F1
#
_entry.id   AF-S9QLK2-F1
#
_cell.length_a   1.000
_cell.length_b   1.000
_cell.length_c   1.000
_cell.angle_alpha   90.00
_cell.angle_beta   90.00
_cell.angle_gamma   90.00
#
_symmetry.space_group_name_H-M   'P 1'
#
loop_
_entity.id
_entity.type
_entity.pdbx_description
1 polymer ?
#
loop_
_entity_poly.entity_id
_entity_poly.type
_entity_poly.pdbx_seq_one_letter_code
_entity_poly.pdbx_strand_id
1 'polypeptide(L)'
;MIMTTSRKKTKISVYLDTEVMQMLSDFAARRDRSQSMVAEAAIASFLSPDDAERREAVLARRLDHIDRRITRLERDVGISVESLAVFIRL
;
A
#
# COMPACT_ATOMS: atom_id res chain seq x y z
N MET A 1 27.66 -17.00 8.94
CA MET A 1 28.14 -16.57 7.61
C MET A 1 27.24 -17.20 6.57
N ILE A 2 26.24 -16.48 6.05
CA ILE A 2 25.25 -17.04 5.12
C ILE A 2 25.80 -16.85 3.71
N MET A 3 26.28 -17.93 3.08
CA MET A 3 26.64 -17.91 1.68
C MET A 3 25.36 -17.83 0.85
N THR A 4 25.06 -16.66 0.29
CA THR A 4 24.02 -16.53 -0.73
C THR A 4 24.53 -17.21 -2.00
N THR A 5 24.06 -18.42 -2.26
CA THR A 5 24.29 -19.10 -3.52
C THR A 5 23.75 -18.22 -4.64
N SER A 6 24.62 -17.81 -5.57
CA SER A 6 24.22 -17.09 -6.78
C SER A 6 23.30 -17.99 -7.59
N ARG A 7 21.97 -17.82 -7.43
CA ARG A 7 21.01 -18.37 -8.39
C ARG A 7 21.34 -17.72 -9.73
N LYS A 8 21.67 -18.54 -10.74
CA LYS A 8 21.93 -18.08 -12.10
C LYS A 8 20.74 -17.25 -12.59
N LYS A 9 20.94 -15.94 -12.79
CA LYS A 9 19.94 -15.03 -13.35
C LYS A 9 19.78 -15.34 -14.84
N THR A 10 18.55 -15.55 -15.31
CA THR A 10 18.27 -15.73 -16.74
C THR A 10 18.21 -14.36 -17.41
N LYS A 11 19.00 -14.15 -18.47
CA LYS A 11 18.94 -12.92 -19.26
C LYS A 11 17.65 -12.90 -20.07
N ILE A 12 16.87 -11.85 -19.91
CA ILE A 12 15.70 -11.55 -20.75
C ILE A 12 16.00 -10.32 -21.61
N SER A 13 15.53 -10.31 -22.86
CA SER A 13 15.59 -9.15 -23.75
C SER A 13 14.16 -8.69 -23.99
N VAL A 14 13.81 -7.52 -23.46
CA VAL A 14 12.48 -6.94 -23.57
C VAL A 14 12.64 -5.52 -24.10
N TYR A 15 11.79 -5.14 -25.05
CA TYR A 15 11.72 -3.77 -25.52
C TYR A 15 10.84 -2.98 -24.58
N LEU A 16 11.35 -1.84 -24.12
CA LEU A 16 10.64 -0.88 -23.28
C LEU A 16 10.60 0.44 -24.03
N ASP A 17 9.49 1.16 -23.92
CA ASP A 17 9.41 2.52 -24.43
C ASP A 17 10.50 3.40 -23.81
N THR A 18 10.98 4.37 -24.60
CA THR A 18 12.06 5.28 -24.19
C THR A 18 11.74 6.01 -22.89
N GLU A 19 10.48 6.40 -22.71
CA GLU A 19 10.01 7.03 -21.47
C GLU A 19 10.11 6.09 -20.26
N VAL A 20 9.72 4.82 -20.43
CA VAL A 20 9.80 3.80 -19.37
C VAL A 20 11.26 3.50 -19.02
N MET A 21 12.15 3.45 -20.01
CA MET A 21 13.59 3.30 -19.77
C MET A 21 14.16 4.47 -18.97
N GLN A 22 13.75 5.71 -19.28
CA GLN A 22 14.17 6.88 -18.52
C GLN A 22 13.68 6.82 -17.07
N MET A 23 12.40 6.47 -16.86
CA MET A 23 11.84 6.29 -15.52
C MET A 23 12.59 5.23 -14.70
N LEU A 24 12.92 4.09 -15.33
CA LEU A 24 13.69 3.03 -14.69
C LEU A 24 15.09 3.51 -14.31
N SER A 25 15.75 4.25 -15.21
CA SER A 25 17.07 4.83 -14.98
C SER A 25 17.08 5.81 -13.81
N ASP A 26 16.14 6.76 -13.81
CA ASP A 26 16.02 7.77 -12.76
C ASP A 26 15.72 7.13 -11.40
N PHE A 27 14.85 6.12 -11.38
CA PHE A 27 14.50 5.40 -10.15
C PHE A 27 15.69 4.63 -9.57
N ALA A 28 16.49 4.01 -10.45
CA ALA A 28 17.70 3.27 -10.09
C ALA A 28 18.79 4.20 -9.57
N ALA A 29 19.03 5.33 -10.26
CA ALA A 29 20.00 6.35 -9.88
C ALA A 29 19.69 6.98 -8.51
N ARG A 30 18.41 7.32 -8.25
CA ARG A 30 17.97 7.87 -6.96
C ARG A 30 18.21 6.94 -5.76
N ARG A 31 18.34 5.64 -6.00
CA ARG A 31 18.53 4.62 -4.94
C ARG A 31 19.92 3.99 -4.94
N ASP A 32 20.82 4.45 -5.79
CA ASP A 32 22.14 3.86 -6.00
C ASP A 32 22.08 2.33 -6.23
N ARG A 33 21.12 1.90 -7.07
CA ARG A 33 20.90 0.49 -7.43
C ARG A 33 21.06 0.28 -8.92
N SER A 34 21.38 -0.95 -9.32
CA SER A 34 21.43 -1.29 -10.75
C SER A 34 20.03 -1.35 -11.35
N GLN A 35 19.89 -0.91 -12.61
CA GLN A 35 18.63 -0.99 -13.34
C GLN A 35 18.09 -2.42 -13.40
N SER A 36 18.95 -3.42 -13.58
CA SER A 36 18.55 -4.84 -13.60
C SER A 36 17.97 -5.32 -12.27
N MET A 37 18.50 -4.83 -11.13
CA MET A 37 17.96 -5.15 -9.81
C MET A 37 16.59 -4.51 -9.61
N VAL A 38 16.43 -3.25 -10.02
CA VAL A 38 15.15 -2.55 -9.95
C VAL A 38 14.11 -3.20 -10.86
N ALA A 39 14.49 -3.55 -12.09
CA ALA A 39 13.61 -4.23 -13.04
C ALA A 39 13.17 -5.60 -12.53
N GLU A 40 14.09 -6.39 -11.96
CA GLU A 40 13.75 -7.67 -11.36
C GLU A 40 12.78 -7.50 -10.19
N ALA A 41 13.04 -6.56 -9.27
CA ALA A 41 12.18 -6.31 -8.13
C ALA A 41 10.78 -5.84 -8.55
N ALA A 42 10.71 -4.98 -9.58
CA ALA A 42 9.45 -4.51 -10.14
C ALA A 42 8.65 -5.64 -10.77
N ILE A 43 9.28 -6.51 -11.56
CA ILE A 43 8.63 -7.68 -12.17
C ILE A 43 8.17 -8.67 -11.09
N ALA A 44 9.00 -8.94 -10.10
CA ALA A 44 8.65 -9.84 -9.00
C ALA A 44 7.48 -9.31 -8.15
N SER A 45 7.46 -8.01 -7.85
CA SER A 45 6.35 -7.35 -7.16
C SER A 45 5.08 -7.39 -8.01
N PHE A 46 5.17 -7.09 -9.30
CA PHE A 46 4.02 -7.13 -10.21
C PHE A 46 3.40 -8.53 -10.32
N LEU A 47 4.22 -9.58 -10.33
CA LEU A 47 3.76 -10.98 -10.41
C LEU A 47 3.39 -11.57 -9.04
N SER A 48 3.56 -10.83 -7.94
CA SER A 48 3.22 -11.32 -6.61
C SER A 48 1.70 -11.25 -6.40
N PRO A 49 1.02 -12.40 -6.16
CA PRO A 49 -0.40 -12.42 -5.83
C PRO A 49 -0.72 -11.63 -4.55
N ASP A 50 0.26 -11.48 -3.65
CA ASP A 50 0.11 -10.79 -2.36
C ASP A 50 -0.10 -9.27 -2.50
N ASP A 51 0.35 -8.63 -3.58
CA ASP A 51 0.34 -7.15 -3.64
C ASP A 51 -1.06 -6.58 -3.83
N ALA A 52 -1.94 -7.26 -4.58
CA ALA A 52 -3.35 -6.87 -4.71
C ALA A 52 -4.09 -7.09 -3.38
N GLU A 53 -3.95 -8.28 -2.81
CA GLU A 53 -4.64 -8.69 -1.58
C GLU A 53 -4.19 -7.84 -0.37
N ARG A 54 -2.91 -7.47 -0.30
CA ARG A 54 -2.38 -6.62 0.77
C ARG A 54 -2.85 -5.16 0.66
N ARG A 55 -2.98 -4.63 -0.55
CA ARG A 55 -3.53 -3.28 -0.78
C ARG A 55 -5.00 -3.23 -0.40
N GLU A 56 -5.77 -4.23 -0.81
CA GLU A 56 -7.18 -4.37 -0.44
C GLU A 56 -7.35 -4.53 1.08
N ALA A 57 -6.54 -5.35 1.74
CA ALA A 57 -6.60 -5.54 3.19
C ALA A 57 -6.31 -4.25 3.97
N VAL A 58 -5.39 -3.39 3.51
CA VAL A 58 -5.12 -2.09 4.16
C VAL A 58 -6.31 -1.14 3.99
N LEU A 59 -6.94 -1.12 2.82
CA LEU A 59 -8.12 -0.30 2.56
C LEU A 59 -9.31 -0.75 3.40
N ALA A 60 -9.58 -2.06 3.44
CA ALA A 60 -10.62 -2.64 4.28
C ALA A 60 -10.42 -2.28 5.76
N ARG A 61 -9.21 -2.42 6.28
CA ARG A 61 -8.89 -2.02 7.68
C ARG A 61 -9.11 -0.54 7.95
N ARG A 62 -8.82 0.34 6.98
CA ARG A 62 -9.08 1.79 7.12
C ARG A 62 -10.58 2.07 7.15
N LEU A 63 -11.36 1.40 6.31
CA LEU A 63 -12.82 1.52 6.29
C LEU A 63 -13.42 1.03 7.62
N ASP A 64 -13.01 -0.14 8.11
CA ASP A 64 -13.45 -0.66 9.42
C ASP A 64 -13.14 0.31 10.56
N HIS A 65 -11.99 0.99 10.50
CA HIS A 65 -11.63 1.97 11.49
C HIS A 65 -12.52 3.22 11.45
N ILE A 66 -12.88 3.69 10.24
CA ILE A 66 -13.80 4.82 10.05
C ILE A 66 -15.19 4.45 10.56
N ASP A 67 -15.68 3.27 10.20
CA ASP A 67 -17.00 2.78 10.61
C ASP A 67 -17.15 2.76 12.14
N ARG A 68 -16.17 2.20 12.85
CA ARG A 68 -16.13 2.20 14.32
C ARG A 68 -16.10 3.61 14.92
N ARG A 69 -15.49 4.58 14.26
CA ARG A 69 -15.48 5.98 14.73
C ARG A 69 -16.85 6.62 14.53
N ILE A 70 -17.53 6.35 13.42
CA ILE A 70 -18.88 6.85 13.14
C ILE A 70 -19.87 6.31 14.17
N THR A 71 -19.89 5.00 14.42
CA THR A 71 -20.81 4.41 15.42
C THR A 71 -20.63 5.02 16.81
N ARG A 72 -19.39 5.35 17.19
CA ARG A 72 -19.11 6.01 18.47
C ARG A 72 -19.65 7.45 18.48
N LEU A 73 -19.44 8.21 17.41
CA LEU A 73 -19.96 9.57 17.29
C LEU A 73 -21.49 9.59 17.33
N GLU A 74 -22.15 8.66 16.63
CA GLU A 74 -23.62 8.53 16.67
C GLU A 74 -24.12 8.29 18.10
N ARG A 75 -23.43 7.41 18.85
CA ARG A 75 -23.74 7.18 20.26
C ARG A 75 -23.54 8.43 21.11
N ASP A 76 -22.41 9.13 20.97
CA ASP A 76 -22.10 10.31 21.77
C ASP A 76 -23.08 11.46 21.48
N VAL A 77 -23.48 11.61 20.21
CA VAL A 77 -24.53 12.55 19.79
C VAL A 77 -25.88 12.16 20.38
N GLY A 78 -26.26 10.88 20.34
CA GLY A 78 -27.48 10.38 20.96
C GLY A 78 -27.56 10.71 22.44
N ILE A 79 -26.50 10.41 23.20
CA ILE A 79 -26.40 10.74 24.64
C ILE A 79 -26.50 12.25 24.87
N SER A 80 -25.87 13.06 24.03
CA SER A 80 -25.91 14.52 24.15
C SER A 80 -27.32 15.08 23.91
N VAL A 81 -28.03 14.56 22.90
CA VAL A 81 -29.41 14.93 22.60
C VAL A 81 -30.36 14.50 23.73
N GLU A 82 -30.22 13.28 24.24
CA GLU A 82 -30.98 12.79 25.39
C GLU A 82 -30.76 13.67 26.63
N SER A 83 -29.50 14.03 26.90
CA SER A 83 -29.13 14.91 28.01
C SER A 83 -29.75 16.30 27.86
N LEU A 84 -29.68 16.89 26.66
CA LEU A 84 -30.29 18.20 26.36
C LEU A 84 -31.81 18.17 26.54
N ALA A 85 -32.46 17.08 26.12
CA ALA A 85 -33.91 16.93 26.27
C ALA A 85 -34.37 16.94 27.74
N VAL A 86 -33.54 16.44 28.67
CA VAL A 86 -33.80 16.54 30.12
C VAL A 86 -33.74 18.00 30.59
N PHE A 87 -32.78 18.78 30.11
CA PHE A 87 -32.66 20.20 30.46
C PHE A 87 -33.79 21.08 29.90
N ILE A 88 -34.28 20.80 28.70
CA ILE A 88 -35.34 21.60 28.06
C ILE A 88 -36.74 21.25 28.60
N ARG A 89 -36.93 20.05 29.21
CA ARG A 89 -38.21 19.63 29.82
C ARG A 89 -38.42 20.13 31.26
N LEU A 90 -37.41 20.76 31.87
CA LEU A 90 -37.51 21.47 33.16
C LEU A 90 -37.90 22.93 32.93
#